data_AF-A0A6S7H295-F1
#
_entry.id   AF-A0A6S7H295-F1
#
_cell.length_a   1.000
_cell.length_b   1.000
_cell.length_c   1.000
_cell.angle_alpha   90.00
_cell.angle_beta   90.00
_cell.angle_gamma   90.00
#
_symmetry.space_group_name_H-M   'P 1'
#
loop_
_entity.id
_entity.type
_entity.pdbx_description
1 polymer ?
#
loop_
_entity_poly.entity_id
_entity_poly.type
_entity_poly.pdbx_seq_one_letter_code
_entity_poly.pdbx_strand_id
1 'polypeptide(L)'
;MEKKLVPEKLTLIQEKYKRPANCTTVCSLTVNPEIWVKLPQHQQRADLNVSKIQESVRKAALTSLQKAHSLTNTKSNELDVKQLLTQQVDSLALLGHISYELACLRRHKIKSVLKPEYAPICVDDGTQSKYLFDDDLPKRQKYAKEASHVGLAVNTSNSRNNNYRAPKSYDQRN
;
A
#
# COMPACT_ATOMS: atom_id res chain seq x y z
N MET A 1 -16.79 -24.61 -1.72
CA MET A 1 -16.47 -24.81 -0.29
C MET A 1 -15.10 -24.21 -0.01
N GLU A 2 -15.03 -22.94 0.41
CA GLU A 2 -13.78 -22.32 0.88
C GLU A 2 -13.43 -22.90 2.26
N LYS A 3 -12.56 -23.92 2.29
CA LYS A 3 -11.93 -24.33 3.55
C LYS A 3 -10.85 -23.29 3.88
N LYS A 4 -11.13 -22.46 4.88
CA LYS A 4 -10.17 -21.53 5.47
C LYS A 4 -8.88 -22.30 5.80
N LEU A 5 -7.75 -21.87 5.23
CA LEU A 5 -6.45 -22.46 5.52
C LEU A 5 -6.15 -22.38 7.02
N VAL A 6 -5.91 -23.54 7.63
CA VAL A 6 -5.62 -23.66 9.06
C VAL A 6 -4.27 -22.97 9.35
N PRO A 7 -4.14 -22.14 10.40
CA PRO A 7 -2.94 -21.35 10.68
C PRO A 7 -1.63 -22.17 10.75
N GLU A 8 -1.71 -23.41 11.23
CA GLU A 8 -0.58 -24.34 11.37
C GLU A 8 -0.09 -24.91 10.03
N LYS A 9 -1.01 -25.13 9.07
CA LYS A 9 -0.64 -25.48 7.69
C LYS A 9 -0.04 -24.29 6.96
N LEU A 10 -0.50 -23.09 7.32
CA LEU A 10 0.10 -21.83 6.85
C LEU A 10 1.56 -21.76 7.32
N THR A 11 1.87 -21.84 8.60
CA THR A 11 3.26 -21.74 9.11
C THR A 11 4.22 -22.76 8.47
N LEU A 12 3.80 -24.01 8.25
CA LEU A 12 4.62 -25.02 7.56
C LEU A 12 4.92 -24.66 6.10
N ILE A 13 3.94 -24.12 5.38
CA ILE A 13 4.14 -23.57 4.02
C ILE A 13 5.11 -22.38 4.08
N GLN A 14 5.00 -21.54 5.12
CA GLN A 14 5.84 -20.35 5.27
C GLN A 14 7.33 -20.66 5.47
N GLU A 15 7.65 -21.73 6.19
CA GLU A 15 9.03 -22.17 6.39
C GLU A 15 9.63 -22.81 5.14
N LYS A 16 8.80 -23.47 4.33
CA LYS A 16 9.21 -24.14 3.09
C LYS A 16 9.67 -23.17 2.00
N TYR A 17 9.01 -22.01 1.87
CA TYR A 17 9.27 -21.04 0.80
C TYR A 17 10.10 -19.84 1.32
N LYS A 18 11.39 -20.07 1.56
CA LYS A 18 12.34 -19.00 1.96
C LYS A 18 12.62 -18.05 0.79
N ARG A 19 12.87 -16.77 1.13
CA ARG A 19 13.26 -15.72 0.17
C ARG A 19 14.62 -16.06 -0.44
N PRO A 20 14.75 -16.18 -1.77
CA PRO A 20 16.05 -16.31 -2.43
C PRO A 20 16.94 -15.10 -2.15
N ALA A 21 18.25 -15.30 -1.99
CA ALA A 21 19.19 -14.21 -1.66
C ALA A 21 19.23 -13.10 -2.73
N ASN A 22 18.97 -13.45 -3.99
CA ASN A 22 18.93 -12.53 -5.13
C ASN A 22 17.61 -11.72 -5.23
N CYS A 23 16.59 -12.01 -4.42
CA CYS A 23 15.31 -11.29 -4.43
C CYS A 23 15.21 -10.32 -3.26
N THR A 24 15.99 -9.23 -3.32
CA THR A 24 16.00 -8.16 -2.29
C THR A 24 14.72 -7.33 -2.29
N THR A 25 14.06 -7.22 -3.45
CA THR A 25 12.84 -6.45 -3.71
C THR A 25 11.57 -7.03 -3.10
N VAL A 26 11.55 -8.34 -2.79
CA VAL A 26 10.41 -8.99 -2.13
C VAL A 26 10.55 -8.85 -0.62
N CYS A 27 10.50 -7.59 -0.14
CA CYS A 27 10.58 -7.24 1.28
C CYS A 27 9.20 -6.83 1.80
N SER A 28 8.90 -7.15 3.06
CA SER A 28 7.65 -6.75 3.70
C SER A 28 7.74 -5.26 4.07
N LEU A 29 6.90 -4.43 3.46
CA LEU A 29 6.80 -3.00 3.79
C LEU A 29 6.27 -2.82 5.22
N THR A 30 7.05 -2.16 6.07
CA THR A 30 6.64 -1.81 7.43
C THR A 30 6.30 -0.33 7.53
N VAL A 31 5.32 0.03 8.36
CA VAL A 31 5.10 1.45 8.69
C VAL A 31 6.34 1.99 9.40
N ASN A 32 6.75 3.21 9.06
CA ASN A 32 7.86 3.90 9.71
C ASN A 32 7.64 3.96 11.24
N PRO A 33 8.62 3.60 12.08
CA PRO A 33 8.46 3.56 13.54
C PRO A 33 7.95 4.89 14.14
N GLU A 34 8.42 6.01 13.58
CA GLU A 34 8.05 7.36 14.01
C GLU A 34 6.56 7.63 13.80
N ILE A 35 5.99 7.12 12.70
CA ILE A 35 4.56 7.21 12.40
C ILE A 35 3.81 6.18 13.24
N TRP A 36 4.32 4.95 13.32
CA TRP A 36 3.69 3.83 14.00
C TRP A 36 3.32 4.14 15.46
N VAL A 37 4.26 4.70 16.22
CA VAL A 37 4.07 5.05 17.63
C VAL A 37 2.98 6.11 17.83
N LYS A 38 2.68 6.92 16.80
CA LYS A 38 1.65 7.97 16.85
C LYS A 38 0.30 7.52 16.32
N LEU A 39 0.19 6.34 15.70
CA LEU A 39 -1.09 5.84 15.20
C LEU A 39 -2.01 5.41 16.36
N PRO A 40 -3.31 5.70 16.29
CA PRO A 40 -4.30 5.13 17.20
C PRO A 40 -4.30 3.61 17.17
N GLN A 41 -4.58 2.96 18.31
CA GLN A 41 -4.53 1.49 18.42
C GLN A 41 -5.45 0.76 17.41
N HIS A 42 -6.65 1.30 17.15
CA HIS A 42 -7.57 0.74 16.17
C HIS A 42 -6.97 0.76 14.75
N GLN A 43 -6.22 1.82 14.42
CA GLN A 43 -5.57 1.99 13.14
C GLN A 43 -4.35 1.08 13.00
N GLN A 44 -3.55 0.93 14.07
CA GLN A 44 -2.46 -0.06 14.11
C GLN A 44 -3.01 -1.47 13.86
N ARG A 45 -4.12 -1.85 14.51
CA ARG A 45 -4.76 -3.15 14.30
C ARG A 45 -5.26 -3.33 12.86
N ALA A 46 -5.85 -2.29 12.28
CA ALA A 46 -6.28 -2.30 10.89
C ALA A 46 -5.09 -2.48 9.92
N ASP A 47 -3.98 -1.77 10.14
CA ASP A 47 -2.76 -1.91 9.33
C ASP A 47 -2.13 -3.32 9.47
N LEU A 48 -2.07 -3.87 10.69
CA LEU A 48 -1.58 -5.24 10.92
C LEU A 48 -2.40 -6.27 10.17
N ASN A 49 -3.73 -6.09 10.08
CA ASN A 49 -4.59 -7.00 9.33
C ASN A 49 -4.26 -6.96 7.83
N VAL A 50 -4.08 -5.77 7.25
CA VAL A 50 -3.69 -5.65 5.84
C VAL A 50 -2.28 -6.18 5.61
N SER A 51 -1.35 -5.91 6.53
CA SER A 51 0.01 -6.44 6.49
C SER A 51 0.05 -7.97 6.49
N LYS A 52 -0.82 -8.64 7.25
CA LYS A 52 -0.95 -10.12 7.24
C LYS A 52 -1.43 -10.65 5.89
N ILE A 53 -2.34 -9.94 5.22
CA ILE A 53 -2.80 -10.29 3.87
C ILE A 53 -1.66 -10.12 2.88
N GLN A 54 -0.97 -8.98 2.93
CA GLN A 54 0.18 -8.69 2.06
C GLN A 54 1.30 -9.72 2.25
N GLU A 55 1.55 -10.16 3.48
CA GLU A 55 2.49 -11.24 3.79
C GLU A 55 2.08 -12.58 3.14
N SER A 56 0.78 -12.87 3.08
CA SER A 56 0.26 -14.09 2.43
C SER A 56 0.44 -14.02 0.91
N VAL A 57 0.20 -12.85 0.30
CA VAL A 57 0.46 -12.58 -1.12
C VAL A 57 1.95 -12.72 -1.44
N ARG A 58 2.83 -12.17 -0.59
CA ARG A 58 4.29 -12.31 -0.72
C ARG A 58 4.74 -13.76 -0.75
N LYS A 59 4.15 -14.61 0.08
CA LYS A 59 4.44 -16.05 0.14
C LYS A 59 3.94 -16.80 -1.08
N ALA A 60 2.75 -16.45 -1.60
CA ALA A 60 2.28 -16.96 -2.87
C ALA A 60 3.25 -16.59 -4.00
N ALA A 61 3.74 -15.35 -4.03
CA ALA A 61 4.71 -14.89 -5.02
C ALA A 61 6.03 -15.66 -4.93
N LEU A 62 6.57 -15.87 -3.72
CA LEU A 62 7.77 -16.69 -3.53
C LEU A 62 7.56 -18.14 -4.00
N THR A 63 6.39 -18.72 -3.75
CA THR A 63 6.05 -20.07 -4.21
C THR A 63 6.02 -20.16 -5.73
N SER A 64 5.36 -19.20 -6.39
CA SER A 64 5.33 -19.10 -7.86
C SER A 64 6.72 -18.88 -8.45
N LEU A 65 7.56 -18.07 -7.81
CA LEU A 65 8.94 -17.84 -8.24
C LEU A 65 9.79 -19.11 -8.16
N GLN A 66 9.68 -19.88 -7.08
CA GLN A 66 10.38 -21.15 -6.97
C GLN A 66 9.92 -22.16 -8.02
N LYS A 67 8.62 -22.21 -8.33
CA LYS A 67 8.09 -23.04 -9.42
C LYS A 67 8.63 -22.62 -10.78
N ALA A 68 8.63 -21.31 -11.08
CA ALA A 68 9.22 -20.78 -12.30
C ALA A 68 10.70 -21.15 -12.41
N HIS A 69 11.47 -21.03 -11.32
CA HIS A 69 12.87 -21.42 -11.29
C HIS A 69 13.08 -22.93 -11.56
N SER A 70 12.26 -23.79 -10.96
CA SER A 70 12.31 -25.24 -11.25
C SER A 70 11.99 -25.53 -12.72
N LEU A 71 11.00 -24.85 -13.31
CA LEU A 71 10.66 -24.99 -14.73
C LEU A 71 11.83 -24.56 -15.64
N THR A 72 12.53 -23.48 -15.30
CA THR A 72 13.70 -23.03 -16.08
C THR A 72 14.89 -24.00 -16.02
N ASN A 73 14.99 -24.82 -14.97
CA ASN A 73 16.04 -25.82 -14.81
C ASN A 73 15.70 -27.17 -15.46
N THR A 74 14.44 -27.37 -15.87
CA THR A 74 14.02 -28.57 -16.60
C THR A 74 14.60 -28.54 -18.02
N LYS A 75 15.40 -29.54 -18.39
CA LYS A 75 15.98 -29.68 -19.74
C LYS A 75 14.94 -30.21 -20.75
N SER A 76 13.78 -29.56 -20.83
CA SER A 76 12.74 -29.85 -21.82
C SER A 76 12.37 -28.57 -22.55
N ASN A 77 12.42 -28.63 -23.89
CA ASN A 77 12.00 -27.54 -24.76
C ASN A 77 10.56 -27.70 -25.25
N GLU A 78 9.78 -28.59 -24.61
CA GLU A 78 8.39 -28.79 -24.95
C GLU A 78 7.59 -27.50 -24.82
N LEU A 79 6.66 -27.29 -25.76
CA LEU A 79 5.79 -26.12 -25.78
C LEU A 79 5.03 -25.95 -24.45
N ASP A 80 4.67 -27.07 -23.80
CA ASP A 80 3.98 -27.08 -22.52
C ASP A 80 4.81 -26.44 -21.39
N VAL A 81 6.12 -26.73 -21.31
CA VAL A 81 7.01 -26.13 -20.29
C VAL A 81 7.13 -24.63 -20.47
N LYS A 82 7.21 -24.14 -21.72
CA LYS A 82 7.24 -22.70 -22.02
C LYS A 82 5.93 -22.03 -21.64
N GLN A 83 4.79 -22.63 -21.96
CA GLN A 83 3.48 -22.10 -21.58
C GLN A 83 3.30 -22.03 -20.06
N LEU A 84 3.67 -23.08 -19.34
CA LEU A 84 3.63 -23.11 -17.88
C LEU A 84 4.54 -22.04 -17.26
N LEU A 85 5.73 -21.80 -17.83
CA LEU A 85 6.62 -20.74 -17.38
C LEU A 85 5.99 -19.35 -17.57
N THR A 86 5.41 -19.08 -18.74
CA THR A 86 4.69 -17.82 -19.01
C THR A 86 3.56 -17.61 -18.01
N GLN A 87 2.74 -18.64 -17.76
CA GLN A 87 1.66 -18.57 -16.76
C GLN A 87 2.16 -18.28 -15.35
N GLN A 88 3.34 -18.80 -14.95
CA GLN A 88 3.95 -18.47 -13.67
C GLN A 88 4.43 -17.01 -13.61
N VAL A 89 5.00 -16.49 -14.71
CA VAL A 89 5.42 -15.08 -14.81
C VAL A 89 4.21 -14.14 -14.72
N ASP A 90 3.11 -14.46 -15.42
CA ASP A 90 1.87 -13.69 -15.34
C ASP A 90 1.28 -13.73 -13.92
N SER A 91 1.30 -14.89 -13.27
CA SER A 91 0.88 -15.03 -11.87
C SER A 91 1.72 -14.16 -10.93
N LEU A 92 3.03 -14.10 -11.15
CA LEU A 92 3.93 -13.22 -10.38
C LEU A 92 3.61 -11.74 -10.60
N ALA A 93 3.34 -11.33 -11.84
CA ALA A 93 2.95 -9.95 -12.15
C ALA A 93 1.66 -9.56 -11.42
N LEU A 94 0.64 -10.43 -11.44
CA LEU A 94 -0.62 -10.21 -10.73
C LEU A 94 -0.41 -10.12 -9.21
N LEU A 95 0.40 -11.01 -8.62
CA LEU A 95 0.72 -10.97 -7.19
C LEU A 95 1.50 -9.70 -6.80
N GLY A 96 2.41 -9.26 -7.68
CA GLY A 96 3.12 -7.99 -7.53
C GLY A 96 2.16 -6.79 -7.52
N HIS A 97 1.23 -6.76 -8.46
CA HIS A 97 0.21 -5.71 -8.53
C HIS A 97 -0.70 -5.70 -7.29
N ILE A 98 -1.16 -6.86 -6.83
CA ILE A 98 -1.94 -6.96 -5.57
C ILE A 98 -1.14 -6.43 -4.38
N SER A 99 0.15 -6.76 -4.29
CA SER A 99 1.00 -6.23 -3.21
C SER A 99 1.14 -4.71 -3.26
N TYR A 100 1.24 -4.14 -4.46
CA TYR A 100 1.25 -2.69 -4.69
C TYR A 100 -0.08 -2.04 -4.22
N GLU A 101 -1.22 -2.57 -4.65
CA GLU A 101 -2.55 -2.07 -4.26
C GLU A 101 -2.76 -2.14 -2.73
N LEU A 102 -2.27 -3.20 -2.07
CA LEU A 102 -2.30 -3.30 -0.61
C LEU A 102 -1.44 -2.22 0.06
N ALA A 103 -0.26 -1.89 -0.50
CA ALA A 103 0.57 -0.80 0.01
C ALA A 103 -0.15 0.56 -0.14
N CYS A 104 -0.76 0.82 -1.30
CA CYS A 104 -1.58 2.02 -1.53
C CYS A 104 -2.75 2.12 -0.55
N LEU A 105 -3.48 1.01 -0.32
CA LEU A 105 -4.57 0.95 0.64
C LEU A 105 -4.10 1.28 2.07
N ARG A 106 -2.94 0.76 2.49
CA ARG A 106 -2.36 1.06 3.80
C ARG A 106 -2.01 2.53 3.94
N ARG A 107 -1.35 3.12 2.94
CA ARG A 107 -1.04 4.56 2.90
C ARG A 107 -2.30 5.40 2.97
N HIS A 108 -3.33 5.06 2.20
CA HIS A 108 -4.61 5.77 2.21
C HIS A 108 -5.30 5.71 3.58
N LYS A 109 -5.35 4.53 4.19
CA LYS A 109 -5.94 4.37 5.53
C LYS A 109 -5.17 5.13 6.60
N ILE A 110 -3.85 5.20 6.52
CA ILE A 110 -3.05 5.98 7.48
C ILE A 110 -3.18 7.49 7.21
N LYS A 111 -3.33 7.90 5.95
CA LYS A 111 -3.53 9.30 5.57
C LYS A 111 -4.67 9.98 6.35
N SER A 112 -5.78 9.27 6.59
CA SER A 112 -6.94 9.84 7.29
C SER A 112 -6.70 10.16 8.76
N VAL A 113 -5.66 9.61 9.38
CA VAL A 113 -5.28 9.89 10.78
C VAL A 113 -4.07 10.80 10.90
N LEU A 114 -3.40 11.11 9.79
CA LEU A 114 -2.29 12.07 9.77
C LEU A 114 -2.83 13.50 9.68
N LYS A 115 -2.02 14.47 10.14
CA LYS A 115 -2.34 15.88 9.90
C LYS A 115 -2.35 16.17 8.39
N PRO A 116 -3.21 17.08 7.91
CA PRO A 116 -3.29 17.42 6.48
C PRO A 116 -1.95 17.82 5.85
N GLU A 117 -1.07 18.50 6.60
CA GLU A 117 0.27 18.91 6.17
C GLU A 117 1.20 17.74 5.79
N TYR A 118 0.92 16.53 6.26
CA TYR A 118 1.66 15.31 5.93
C TYR A 118 0.97 14.46 4.87
N ALA A 119 -0.22 14.85 4.38
CA ALA A 119 -0.92 14.11 3.32
C ALA A 119 -0.05 13.77 2.08
N PRO A 120 0.90 14.62 1.63
CA PRO A 120 1.78 14.30 0.51
C PRO A 120 2.68 13.09 0.73
N ILE A 121 3.06 12.76 1.98
CA ILE A 121 3.87 11.54 2.24
C ILE A 121 3.04 10.27 1.98
N CYS A 122 1.72 10.33 1.89
CA CYS A 122 0.94 9.12 1.61
C CYS A 122 0.87 8.76 0.12
N VAL A 123 1.40 9.60 -0.77
CA VAL A 123 1.49 9.33 -2.20
C VAL A 123 2.58 8.29 -2.43
N ASP A 124 2.39 7.37 -3.37
CA ASP A 124 3.47 6.48 -3.82
C ASP A 124 4.32 7.20 -4.88
N ASP A 125 5.63 7.18 -4.72
CA ASP A 125 6.59 7.81 -5.66
C ASP A 125 7.37 6.77 -6.48
N GLY A 126 6.98 5.49 -6.40
CA GLY A 126 7.64 4.39 -7.09
C GLY A 126 9.04 4.06 -6.56
N THR A 127 9.50 4.69 -5.48
CA THR A 127 10.80 4.36 -4.90
C THR A 127 10.76 3.03 -4.16
N GLN A 128 11.80 2.23 -4.35
CA GLN A 128 11.96 1.00 -3.60
C GLN A 128 12.41 1.36 -2.18
N SER A 129 11.55 1.14 -1.19
CA SER A 129 11.82 1.41 0.22
C SER A 129 11.49 0.19 1.08
N LYS A 130 12.16 0.09 2.23
CA LYS A 130 11.81 -0.88 3.28
C LYS A 130 10.55 -0.43 4.05
N TYR A 131 10.32 0.87 4.10
CA TYR A 131 9.23 1.47 4.84
C TYR A 131 8.09 1.95 3.93
N LEU A 132 6.88 1.96 4.48
CA LEU A 132 5.68 2.35 3.72
C LEU A 132 5.73 3.82 3.27
N PHE A 133 6.41 4.68 4.04
CA PHE A 133 6.49 6.12 3.77
C PHE A 133 7.90 6.61 3.40
N ASP A 134 8.75 5.76 2.82
CA ASP A 134 10.15 6.03 2.45
C ASP A 134 11.14 5.76 3.60
N ASP A 135 12.38 5.43 3.22
CA ASP A 135 13.51 5.21 4.12
C ASP A 135 14.04 6.54 4.67
N ASP A 136 14.01 7.61 3.86
CA ASP A 136 14.34 8.98 4.30
C ASP A 136 13.08 9.78 4.65
N LEU A 137 12.43 9.36 5.74
CA LEU A 137 11.23 10.03 6.25
C LEU A 137 11.46 11.53 6.55
N PRO A 138 12.59 11.99 7.15
CA PRO A 138 12.84 13.41 7.38
C PRO A 138 12.82 14.25 6.10
N LYS A 139 13.49 13.79 5.04
CA LYS A 139 13.46 14.45 3.72
C LYS A 139 12.05 14.55 3.19
N ARG A 140 11.28 13.46 3.30
CA ARG A 140 9.91 13.40 2.79
C ARG A 140 8.94 14.28 3.58
N GLN A 141 9.12 14.40 4.89
CA GLN A 141 8.35 15.32 5.73
C GLN A 141 8.62 16.78 5.37
N LYS A 142 9.89 17.14 5.12
CA LYS A 142 10.26 18.49 4.66
C LYS A 142 9.56 18.81 3.33
N TYR A 143 9.68 17.91 2.36
CA TYR A 143 9.00 18.02 1.07
C TYR A 143 7.47 18.17 1.23
N ALA A 144 6.85 17.36 2.09
CA ALA A 144 5.41 17.42 2.32
C ALA A 144 4.94 18.75 2.90
N LYS A 145 5.71 19.34 3.81
CA LYS A 145 5.42 20.68 4.36
C LYS A 145 5.52 21.76 3.28
N GLU A 146 6.57 21.71 2.47
CA GLU A 146 6.78 22.65 1.35
C GLU A 146 5.64 22.52 0.32
N ALA A 147 5.31 21.29 -0.09
CA ALA A 147 4.22 21.00 -1.01
C ALA A 147 2.85 21.45 -0.46
N SER A 148 2.62 21.27 0.83
CA SER A 148 1.37 21.69 1.49
C SER A 148 1.27 23.21 1.60
N HIS A 149 2.38 23.92 1.83
CA HIS A 149 2.42 25.38 1.80
C HIS A 149 2.07 25.92 0.41
N VAL A 150 2.66 25.34 -0.65
CA VAL A 150 2.31 25.69 -2.04
C VAL A 150 0.84 25.37 -2.32
N GLY A 151 0.36 24.19 -1.91
CA GLY A 151 -1.03 23.80 -2.08
C GLY A 151 -2.00 24.79 -1.43
N LEU A 152 -1.72 25.26 -0.22
CA LEU A 152 -2.52 26.30 0.44
C LEU A 152 -2.46 27.65 -0.28
N ALA A 153 -1.30 28.04 -0.79
CA ALA A 153 -1.13 29.28 -1.56
C ALA A 153 -1.83 29.24 -2.92
N VAL A 154 -1.97 28.06 -3.53
CA VAL A 154 -2.68 27.86 -4.81
C VAL A 154 -4.18 27.65 -4.58
N ASN A 155 -4.58 27.10 -3.43
CA ASN A 155 -5.98 26.92 -3.04
C ASN A 155 -6.62 28.25 -2.57
N THR A 156 -6.34 29.34 -3.28
CA THR A 156 -7.04 30.62 -3.17
C THR A 156 -8.33 30.54 -3.98
N SER A 157 -9.34 29.84 -3.45
CA SER A 157 -10.69 29.86 -4.02
C SER A 157 -11.73 30.01 -2.91
N ASN A 158 -12.27 31.23 -2.82
CA ASN A 158 -13.57 31.60 -2.28
C ASN A 158 -13.87 31.37 -0.78
N SER A 159 -13.37 32.29 0.05
CA SER A 159 -14.20 32.85 1.14
C SER A 159 -14.44 34.34 0.89
N ARG A 160 -15.11 34.66 -0.23
CA ARG A 160 -15.83 35.93 -0.36
C ARG A 160 -17.27 35.69 0.09
N ASN A 161 -17.46 35.79 1.40
CA ASN A 161 -18.54 36.55 2.04
C ASN A 161 -19.86 36.61 1.25
N ASN A 162 -20.65 35.53 1.27
CA ASN A 162 -22.05 35.58 0.83
C ASN A 162 -22.91 36.20 1.94
N ASN A 163 -22.83 37.54 2.06
CA ASN A 163 -23.84 38.33 2.74
C ASN A 163 -25.10 38.41 1.86
N TYR A 164 -25.88 37.34 1.81
CA TYR A 164 -27.28 37.45 1.37
C TYR A 164 -28.09 38.03 2.54
N ARG A 165 -28.20 39.36 2.59
CA ARG A 165 -29.25 40.03 3.38
C ARG A 165 -30.61 39.65 2.77
N ALA A 166 -31.38 38.84 3.48
CA ALA A 166 -32.80 38.64 3.18
C ALA A 166 -33.54 40.00 3.26
N PRO A 167 -34.43 40.34 2.31
CA PRO A 167 -35.27 41.52 2.43
C PRO A 167 -36.26 41.32 3.59
N LYS A 168 -36.38 42.31 4.48
CA LYS A 168 -37.46 42.34 5.48
C LYS A 168 -38.79 42.54 4.74
N SER A 169 -39.70 41.57 4.81
CA SER A 169 -41.09 41.75 4.41
C SER A 169 -41.77 42.67 5.41
N TYR A 170 -42.28 43.82 4.95
CA TYR A 170 -43.19 44.63 5.75
C TYR A 170 -44.57 43.96 5.71
N ASP A 171 -45.02 43.53 6.88
CA ASP A 171 -46.37 43.03 7.13
C ASP A 171 -47.31 44.24 7.16
N GLN A 172 -48.04 44.48 6.07
CA GLN A 172 -49.13 45.46 6.04
C GLN A 172 -50.39 44.79 6.59
N ARG A 173 -50.66 45.04 7.87
CA ARG A 173 -52.00 44.95 8.45
C ARG A 173 -52.89 46.01 7.80
N ASN A 174 -53.98 45.58 7.18
CA ASN A 174 -55.35 46.06 7.37
C ASN A 174 -56.33 45.12 6.68
#